data_AF-A0A535GZ93-F1
#
_entry.id   AF-A0A535GZ93-F1
#
_cell.length_a   1.000
_cell.length_b   1.000
_cell.length_c   1.000
_cell.angle_alpha   90.00
_cell.angle_beta   90.00
_cell.angle_gamma   90.00
#
_symmetry.space_group_name_H-M   'P 1'
#
loop_
_entity.id
_entity.type
_entity.pdbx_description
1 polymer ?
#
loop_
_entity_poly.entity_id
_entity_poly.type
_entity_poly.pdbx_seq_one_letter_code
_entity_poly.pdbx_strand_id
1 'polypeptide(L)'
;MPRFVELSHKIVPGMKTYPGLPEPQVDVVVDYESSRQRYQGQAEFYIASLHLCGNTGTYVDAPRHRYRDATDLAGLALERLADLAIVIVDATA
;
A
#
# COMPACT_ATOMS: atom_id res chain seq x y z
N MET A 1 16.25 -19.85 -11.06
CA MET A 1 15.65 -18.95 -10.05
C MET A 1 14.14 -19.04 -10.16
N PRO A 2 13.39 -19.01 -9.05
CA PRO A 2 11.94 -18.91 -9.12
C PRO A 2 11.53 -17.60 -9.81
N ARG A 3 10.40 -17.61 -10.52
CA ARG A 3 9.83 -16.43 -11.20
C ARG A 3 8.86 -15.73 -10.25
N PHE A 4 9.07 -14.44 -10.01
CA PHE A 4 8.09 -13.63 -9.28
C PHE A 4 6.87 -13.32 -10.15
N VAL A 5 5.69 -13.33 -9.53
CA VAL A 5 4.41 -12.93 -10.11
C VAL A 5 3.86 -11.79 -9.26
N GLU A 6 3.63 -10.63 -9.85
CA GLU A 6 3.03 -9.49 -9.16
C GLU A 6 1.51 -9.69 -9.08
N LEU A 7 0.96 -9.62 -7.87
CA LEU A 7 -0.48 -9.81 -7.58
C LEU A 7 -1.12 -8.52 -7.01
N SER A 8 -0.33 -7.45 -6.86
CA SER A 8 -0.75 -6.18 -6.28
C SER A 8 -1.33 -5.24 -7.34
N HIS A 9 -2.44 -4.59 -6.99
CA HIS A 9 -2.98 -3.50 -7.80
C HIS A 9 -2.19 -2.20 -7.55
N LYS A 10 -1.93 -1.44 -8.61
CA LYS A 10 -1.37 -0.09 -8.50
C LYS A 10 -2.35 0.83 -7.78
N ILE A 11 -1.87 1.52 -6.76
CA ILE A 11 -2.65 2.55 -6.05
C ILE A 11 -2.43 3.89 -6.77
N VAL A 12 -3.52 4.56 -7.11
CA VAL A 12 -3.49 5.89 -7.74
C VAL A 12 -4.41 6.86 -7.00
N PRO A 13 -4.09 8.18 -6.97
CA PRO A 13 -4.95 9.17 -6.35
C PRO A 13 -6.36 9.15 -6.96
N GLY A 14 -7.39 9.28 -6.13
CA GLY A 14 -8.79 9.27 -6.55
C GLY A 14 -9.32 7.91 -7.02
N MET A 15 -8.56 6.82 -6.85
CA MET A 15 -9.10 5.50 -7.18
C MET A 15 -10.22 5.13 -6.20
N LYS A 16 -11.33 4.65 -6.76
CA LYS A 16 -12.39 4.03 -5.97
C LYS A 16 -11.94 2.64 -5.55
N THR A 17 -11.76 2.45 -4.25
CA THR A 17 -11.40 1.16 -3.65
C THR A 17 -12.64 0.40 -3.25
N TYR A 18 -13.46 1.01 -2.38
CA TYR A 18 -14.70 0.44 -1.87
C TYR A 18 -15.76 1.54 -1.74
N PRO A 19 -17.04 1.29 -2.10
CA PRO A 19 -18.11 2.26 -1.95
C PRO A 19 -18.22 2.78 -0.51
N GLY A 20 -18.09 4.10 -0.32
CA GLY A 20 -18.20 4.77 0.98
C GLY A 20 -16.91 4.87 1.79
N LEU A 21 -15.78 4.34 1.32
CA LEU A 21 -14.47 4.56 1.94
C LEU A 21 -13.72 5.74 1.30
N PRO A 22 -12.78 6.39 2.03
CA PRO A 22 -11.95 7.45 1.48
C PRO A 22 -11.12 6.96 0.28
N GLU A 23 -11.11 7.76 -0.78
CA GLU A 23 -10.21 7.56 -1.91
C GLU A 23 -8.77 7.97 -1.52
N PRO A 24 -7.73 7.31 -2.08
CA PRO A 24 -6.35 7.73 -1.85
C PRO A 24 -6.09 9.15 -2.32
N GLN A 25 -5.35 9.91 -1.52
CA GLN A 25 -4.95 11.28 -1.80
C GLN A 25 -3.43 11.42 -1.67
N VAL A 26 -2.89 12.31 -2.50
CA VAL A 26 -1.46 12.63 -2.52
C VAL A 26 -1.33 14.15 -2.44
N ASP A 27 -0.59 14.60 -1.43
CA ASP A 27 -0.23 16.01 -1.26
C ASP A 27 1.28 16.15 -1.47
N VAL A 28 1.67 16.88 -2.51
CA VAL A 28 3.08 17.04 -2.89
C VAL A 28 3.68 18.20 -2.12
N VAL A 29 4.55 17.87 -1.16
CA VAL A 29 5.23 18.84 -0.30
C VAL A 29 6.45 19.43 -1.00
N VAL A 30 7.15 18.59 -1.79
CA VAL A 30 8.31 18.99 -2.60
C VAL A 30 8.23 18.26 -3.93
N ASP A 31 8.24 19.00 -5.03
CA ASP A 31 8.42 18.45 -6.37
C ASP A 31 9.89 18.55 -6.82
N TYR A 32 10.24 17.78 -7.85
CA TYR A 32 11.62 17.72 -8.34
C TYR A 32 12.17 19.09 -8.73
N GLU A 33 11.40 19.91 -9.44
CA GLU A 33 11.87 21.20 -9.96
C GLU A 33 12.12 22.19 -8.81
N SER A 34 11.17 22.32 -7.88
CA SER A 34 11.31 23.21 -6.72
C SER A 34 12.43 22.77 -5.78
N SER A 35 12.72 21.46 -5.71
CA SER A 35 13.80 20.93 -4.88
C SER A 35 15.21 21.33 -5.36
N ARG A 36 15.41 21.54 -6.67
CA ARG A 36 16.75 21.81 -7.24
C ARG A 36 17.40 23.03 -6.61
N GLN A 37 16.64 24.11 -6.38
CA GLN A 37 17.16 25.33 -5.76
C GLN A 37 17.70 25.06 -4.36
N ARG A 38 16.98 24.24 -3.57
CA ARG A 38 17.38 23.85 -2.21
C ARG A 38 18.69 23.06 -2.20
N TYR A 39 18.93 22.27 -3.24
CA TYR A 39 20.12 21.40 -3.36
C TYR A 39 21.14 21.92 -4.37
N GLN A 40 21.09 23.21 -4.72
CA GLN A 40 22.06 23.87 -5.61
C GLN A 40 22.25 23.14 -6.96
N GLY A 41 21.19 22.51 -7.47
CA GLY A 41 21.20 21.74 -8.72
C GLY A 41 22.00 20.43 -8.65
N GLN A 42 22.52 20.02 -7.49
CA GLN A 42 23.29 18.79 -7.33
C GLN A 42 22.41 17.56 -7.06
N ALA A 43 21.14 17.78 -6.69
CA ALA A 43 20.16 16.74 -6.46
C ALA A 43 18.74 17.27 -6.68
N GLU A 44 17.79 16.35 -6.88
CA GLU A 44 16.36 16.62 -6.90
C GLU A 44 15.59 15.53 -6.15
N PHE A 45 14.46 15.90 -5.53
CA PHE A 45 13.67 15.03 -4.69
C PHE A 45 12.17 15.25 -4.92
N TYR A 46 11.39 14.20 -4.75
CA TYR A 46 9.94 14.25 -4.69
C TYR A 46 9.48 13.74 -3.33
N ILE A 47 8.76 14.57 -2.59
CA ILE A 47 8.28 14.26 -1.24
C ILE A 47 6.79 14.54 -1.21
N ALA A 48 6.00 13.51 -0.92
CA ALA A 48 4.57 13.62 -0.81
C ALA A 48 4.04 12.97 0.47
N SER A 49 3.00 13.59 1.03
CA SER A 49 2.15 12.96 2.03
C SER A 49 1.11 12.09 1.31
N LEU A 50 0.92 10.87 1.81
CA LEU A 50 -0.07 9.93 1.28
C LEU A 50 -1.15 9.72 2.34
N HIS A 51 -2.40 9.98 1.98
CA HIS A 51 -3.56 9.69 2.83
C HIS A 51 -4.42 8.63 2.15
N LEU A 52 -4.61 7.50 2.82
CA LEU A 52 -5.31 6.34 2.27
C LEU A 52 -6.02 5.56 3.39
N CYS A 53 -7.15 4.95 3.03
CA CYS A 53 -7.75 3.92 3.87
C CYS A 53 -6.86 2.67 3.89
N GLY A 54 -6.76 1.97 5.02
CA GLY A 54 -5.96 0.74 5.12
C GLY A 54 -6.40 -0.36 4.14
N ASN A 55 -7.68 -0.37 3.78
CA ASN A 55 -8.28 -1.32 2.83
C ASN A 55 -8.17 -0.85 1.36
N THR A 56 -7.08 -0.14 1.01
CA THR A 56 -6.83 0.37 -0.35
C THR A 56 -6.01 -0.62 -1.17
N GLY A 57 -6.48 -0.97 -2.37
CA GLY A 57 -5.73 -1.81 -3.31
C GLY A 57 -5.61 -3.26 -2.84
N THR A 58 -4.41 -3.84 -2.97
CA THR A 58 -4.08 -5.16 -2.40
C THR A 58 -3.55 -4.96 -0.97
N TYR A 59 -4.25 -5.50 0.03
CA TYR A 59 -3.97 -5.26 1.46
C TYR A 59 -4.11 -6.53 2.30
N VAL A 60 -3.76 -6.44 3.59
CA VAL A 60 -3.90 -7.50 4.59
C VAL A 60 -4.83 -7.02 5.70
N ASP A 61 -5.82 -7.84 6.07
CA ASP A 61 -6.61 -7.63 7.28
C ASP A 61 -6.00 -8.39 8.46
N ALA A 62 -5.74 -7.66 9.55
CA ALA A 62 -5.38 -8.25 10.83
C ALA A 62 -6.64 -8.59 11.65
N PRO A 63 -6.57 -9.56 12.60
CA PRO A 63 -7.70 -9.91 13.47
C PRO A 63 -8.39 -8.72 14.14
N ARG A 64 -7.62 -7.67 14.50
CA ARG A 64 -8.13 -6.42 15.06
C ARG A 64 -9.18 -5.73 14.20
N HIS A 65 -9.15 -5.91 12.88
CA HIS A 65 -10.16 -5.37 11.96
C HIS A 65 -11.58 -5.79 12.37
N ARG A 66 -11.73 -7.03 12.86
CA ARG A 66 -13.02 -7.58 13.29
C ARG A 66 -13.20 -7.68 14.81
N TYR A 67 -12.12 -7.94 15.54
CA TYR A 67 -12.14 -8.27 16.97
C TYR A 67 -11.35 -7.23 17.77
N ARG A 68 -12.05 -6.48 18.63
CA ARG A 68 -11.53 -5.28 19.31
C ARG A 68 -10.22 -5.49 20.07
N ASP A 69 -10.01 -6.65 20.67
CA ASP A 69 -8.86 -6.90 21.53
C ASP A 69 -7.82 -7.82 20.88
N ALA A 70 -7.98 -8.12 19.59
CA ALA A 70 -7.08 -9.00 18.86
C ALA A 70 -5.88 -8.24 18.27
N THR A 71 -4.90 -9.01 17.79
CA THR A 71 -3.65 -8.53 17.18
C THR A 71 -3.94 -7.62 15.98
N ASP A 72 -3.29 -6.45 15.96
CA ASP A 72 -3.32 -5.53 14.83
C ASP A 72 -2.23 -5.87 13.80
N LEU A 73 -2.17 -5.12 12.71
CA LEU A 73 -1.23 -5.37 11.61
C LEU A 73 0.24 -5.28 12.06
N ALA A 74 0.57 -4.38 12.99
CA ALA A 74 1.93 -4.19 13.50
C ALA A 74 2.37 -5.33 14.43
N GLY A 75 1.40 -6.02 15.05
CA GLY A 75 1.65 -7.19 15.91
C GLY A 75 1.64 -8.54 15.20
N LEU A 76 1.39 -8.61 13.88
CA LEU A 76 1.40 -9.88 13.15
C LEU A 76 2.83 -10.39 12.94
N ALA A 77 3.07 -11.64 13.34
CA ALA A 77 4.34 -12.31 13.12
C ALA A 77 4.57 -12.60 11.61
N LEU A 78 5.80 -12.42 11.13
CA LEU A 78 6.14 -12.53 9.70
C LEU A 78 5.90 -13.93 9.14
N GLU A 79 6.02 -14.97 9.95
CA GLU A 79 5.75 -16.37 9.60
C GLU A 79 4.27 -16.61 9.27
N ARG A 80 3.40 -15.64 9.53
CA ARG A 80 1.99 -15.65 9.11
C ARG A 80 1.70 -14.80 7.88
N LEU A 81 2.72 -14.16 7.30
CA LEU A 81 2.56 -13.20 6.20
C LEU A 81 3.43 -13.53 4.98
N ALA A 82 4.60 -14.12 5.17
CA ALA A 82 5.59 -14.33 4.13
C ALA A 82 6.00 -15.79 4.01
N ASP A 83 6.41 -16.18 2.79
CA ASP A 83 6.88 -17.54 2.46
C ASP A 83 5.91 -18.66 2.88
N LEU A 84 4.62 -18.40 2.68
CA LEU A 84 3.57 -19.36 2.99
C LEU A 84 3.29 -20.26 1.78
N ALA A 85 3.05 -21.54 2.05
CA ALA A 85 2.47 -22.43 1.05
C ALA A 85 1.07 -21.92 0.67
N ILE A 86 0.84 -21.75 -0.63
CA ILE A 86 -0.45 -21.32 -1.19
C ILE A 86 -1.03 -22.41 -2.08
N VAL A 87 -2.35 -22.46 -2.17
CA VAL A 87 -3.07 -23.24 -3.16
C VAL A 87 -3.87 -22.27 -4.02
N ILE A 88 -3.81 -22.45 -5.34
CA ILE A 88 -4.61 -21.68 -6.29
C ILE A 88 -5.82 -22.54 -6.66
N VAL A 89 -7.01 -22.01 -6.47
CA VAL A 89 -8.26 -22.64 -6.88
C VAL A 89 -8.84 -21.80 -8.01
N ASP A 90 -9.02 -22.40 -9.19
CA ASP A 90 -9.73 -21.75 -10.29
C ASP A 90 -11.23 -21.85 -10.04
N ALA A 91 -11.87 -20.70 -9.83
CA ALA A 91 -13.31 -20.55 -9.61
C ALA A 91 -13.96 -19.69 -10.70
N THR A 92 -13.33 -19.58 -11.86
CA THR A 92 -13.94 -18.94 -13.03
C THR A 92 -15.06 -19.83 -13.57
N ALA A 93 -16.19 -19.20 -13.93
CA ALA A 93 -17.39 -19.86 -14.45
C ALA A 93 -17.29 -20.14 -15.96
#